data_AF-X1GAL3-F1
#
_entry.id   AF-X1GAL3-F1
#
_cell.length_a   1.000
_cell.length_b   1.000
_cell.length_c   1.000
_cell.angle_alpha   90.00
_cell.angle_beta   90.00
_cell.angle_gamma   90.00
#
_symmetry.space_group_name_H-M   'P 1'
#
loop_
_entity.id
_entity.type
_entity.pdbx_description
1 polymer ?
#
loop_
_entity_poly.entity_id
_entity_poly.type
_entity_poly.pdbx_seq_one_letter_code
_entity_poly.pdbx_strand_id
1 'polypeptide(L)'
;ALYRNPDQLYPNTDEGKRAAIAYCNARLDAIRTRLPQVFERIPPYGFEVRRVPPQTEAGAAAAFAQGPAIDGSRPGLVYFNLKDS
;
A
#
# COMPACT_ATOMS: atom_id res chain seq x y z
N ALA A 1 -13.77 -21.60 -3.24
CA ALA A 1 -12.74 -21.18 -2.27
C ALA A 1 -12.56 -19.68 -2.38
N LEU A 2 -12.54 -18.94 -1.27
CA LEU A 2 -12.57 -17.47 -1.23
C LEU A 2 -11.49 -16.81 -2.12
N TYR A 3 -10.30 -17.39 -2.23
CA TYR A 3 -9.19 -16.89 -3.06
C TYR A 3 -9.39 -16.93 -4.58
N ARG A 4 -10.54 -17.43 -5.07
CA ARG A 4 -10.85 -17.47 -6.51
C ARG A 4 -12.05 -16.61 -6.88
N ASN A 5 -12.59 -15.82 -5.95
CA ASN A 5 -13.71 -14.94 -6.28
C ASN A 5 -13.24 -13.80 -7.20
N PRO A 6 -13.70 -13.73 -8.47
CA PRO A 6 -13.26 -12.69 -9.41
C PRO A 6 -13.58 -11.27 -8.91
N ASP A 7 -14.62 -11.10 -8.08
CA ASP A 7 -14.99 -9.80 -7.52
C ASP A 7 -13.96 -9.25 -6.51
N GLN A 8 -13.01 -10.09 -6.09
CA GLN A 8 -11.94 -9.73 -5.15
C GLN A 8 -10.56 -9.68 -5.83
N LEU A 9 -10.49 -9.80 -7.15
CA LEU A 9 -9.25 -9.86 -7.91
C LEU A 9 -9.13 -8.66 -8.85
N TYR A 10 -7.94 -8.08 -8.89
CA TYR A 10 -7.57 -7.15 -9.96
C TYR A 10 -6.98 -7.94 -11.13
N PRO A 11 -7.23 -7.51 -12.39
CA PRO A 11 -6.58 -8.11 -13.55
C PRO A 11 -5.06 -8.07 -13.40
N ASN A 12 -4.40 -9.15 -13.82
CA ASN A 12 -2.94 -9.19 -13.82
C ASN A 12 -2.35 -8.42 -15.01
N THR A 13 -2.45 -7.10 -14.94
CA THR A 13 -1.92 -6.13 -15.91
C THR A 13 -1.33 -4.97 -15.14
N ASP A 14 -0.48 -4.15 -15.77
CA ASP A 14 0.07 -2.95 -15.12
C ASP A 14 -1.05 -2.03 -14.60
N GLU A 15 -2.12 -1.88 -15.38
CA GLU A 15 -3.30 -1.11 -15.02
C GLU A 15 -4.06 -1.70 -13.82
N GLY A 16 -4.23 -3.02 -13.77
CA GLY A 16 -4.86 -3.69 -12.63
C GLY A 16 -4.01 -3.57 -11.36
N LYS A 17 -2.68 -3.68 -11.47
CA LYS A 17 -1.74 -3.46 -10.37
C LYS A 17 -1.81 -2.00 -9.88
N ARG A 18 -1.89 -1.02 -10.79
CA ARG A 18 -2.07 0.40 -10.47
C ARG A 18 -3.41 0.65 -9.76
N ALA A 19 -4.49 0.04 -10.23
CA ALA A 19 -5.81 0.14 -9.61
C ALA A 19 -5.82 -0.46 -8.18
N ALA A 20 -5.14 -1.59 -7.96
CA ALA A 20 -5.00 -2.18 -6.63
C ALA A 20 -4.29 -1.23 -5.65
N ILE A 21 -3.18 -0.61 -6.08
CA ILE A 21 -2.45 0.38 -5.26
C ILE A 21 -3.29 1.64 -5.01
N ALA A 22 -4.02 2.12 -6.02
CA ALA A 22 -4.92 3.25 -5.86
C ALA A 22 -6.03 2.97 -4.84
N TYR A 23 -6.63 1.78 -4.89
CA TYR A 23 -7.60 1.33 -3.90
C TYR A 23 -7.01 1.33 -2.49
N CYS A 24 -5.81 0.79 -2.29
CA CYS A 24 -5.15 0.79 -0.98
C CYS A 24 -4.94 2.22 -0.43
N ASN A 25 -4.45 3.14 -1.27
CA ASN A 25 -4.24 4.52 -0.84
C ASN A 25 -5.56 5.23 -0.52
N ALA A 26 -6.62 5.03 -1.31
CA ALA A 26 -7.94 5.60 -1.02
C ALA A 26 -8.50 5.11 0.33
N ARG A 27 -8.25 3.84 0.70
CA ARG A 27 -8.64 3.31 2.01
C ARG A 27 -7.79 3.90 3.13
N LEU A 28 -6.51 4.10 2.90
CA LEU A 28 -5.61 4.75 3.86
C LEU A 28 -6.06 6.18 4.14
N ASP A 29 -6.41 6.95 3.11
CA ASP A 29 -6.94 8.31 3.24
C ASP A 29 -8.26 8.31 4.03
N ALA A 30 -9.18 7.40 3.69
CA ALA A 30 -10.45 7.27 4.40
C ALA A 30 -10.24 6.93 5.89
N ILE A 31 -9.33 6.02 6.21
CA ILE A 31 -8.99 5.68 7.61
C ILE A 31 -8.35 6.87 8.32
N ARG A 32 -7.47 7.61 7.65
CA ARG A 32 -6.75 8.76 8.24
C ARG A 32 -7.69 9.81 8.81
N THR A 33 -8.81 10.08 8.13
CA THR A 33 -9.84 11.01 8.61
C THR A 33 -10.53 10.57 9.90
N ARG A 34 -10.50 9.26 10.20
CA ARG A 34 -11.17 8.64 11.36
C ARG A 34 -10.23 8.44 12.54
N LEU A 35 -8.91 8.45 12.32
CA LEU A 35 -7.92 8.21 13.39
C LEU A 35 -8.10 9.13 14.61
N PRO A 36 -8.38 10.44 14.46
CA PRO A 36 -8.58 11.32 15.62
C PRO A 36 -9.78 10.96 16.50
N GLN A 37 -10.70 10.13 16.01
CA GLN A 37 -11.86 9.68 16.78
C GLN A 37 -11.51 8.56 17.77
N VAL A 38 -10.38 7.87 17.55
CA VAL A 38 -9.98 6.68 18.30
C VAL A 38 -8.58 6.80 18.94
N PHE A 39 -7.75 7.73 18.48
CA PHE A 39 -6.40 7.95 19.00
C PHE A 39 -6.20 9.42 19.40
N GLU A 40 -5.72 9.65 20.63
CA GLU A 40 -5.40 10.98 21.16
C GLU A 40 -4.14 11.58 20.50
N ARG A 41 -3.16 10.74 20.13
CA ARG A 41 -1.90 11.18 19.54
C ARG A 41 -1.75 10.62 18.14
N ILE A 42 -1.58 11.50 17.17
CA ILE A 42 -1.38 11.15 15.76
C ILE A 42 0.05 11.52 15.36
N PRO A 43 0.80 10.62 14.70
CA PRO A 43 2.11 10.97 14.17
C PRO A 43 2.02 12.13 13.16
N PRO A 44 3.03 13.03 13.11
CA PRO A 44 3.02 14.16 12.17
C PRO A 44 3.29 13.73 10.72
N TYR A 45 3.71 12.48 10.49
CA TYR A 45 4.00 11.93 9.17
C TYR A 45 2.85 11.07 8.63
N GLY A 46 2.75 11.00 7.30
CA GLY A 46 1.83 10.11 6.60
C GLY A 46 2.49 8.78 6.18
N PHE A 47 1.64 7.88 5.70
CA PHE A 47 2.07 6.69 4.95
C PHE A 47 1.49 6.73 3.53
N GLU A 48 2.18 6.06 2.61
CA GLU A 48 1.74 5.85 1.23
C GLU A 48 1.97 4.39 0.86
N VAL A 49 1.01 3.80 0.14
CA VAL A 49 1.15 2.44 -0.40
C VAL A 49 1.76 2.52 -1.80
N ARG A 50 2.82 1.74 -2.03
CA ARG A 50 3.49 1.63 -3.34
C ARG A 50 3.62 0.18 -3.77
N ARG A 51 3.74 -0.04 -5.08
CA ARG A 51 4.16 -1.34 -5.59
C ARG A 51 5.67 -1.50 -5.46
N VAL A 52 6.13 -2.72 -5.22
CA VAL A 52 7.55 -3.04 -5.39
C VAL A 52 7.94 -2.79 -6.86
N PRO A 53 9.09 -2.15 -7.13
CA PRO A 53 9.57 -1.97 -8.50
C PRO A 53 9.73 -3.32 -9.23
N PRO A 54 9.37 -3.41 -10.53
CA PRO A 54 9.50 -4.66 -11.28
C PRO A 54 10.92 -5.25 -11.28
N GLN A 55 11.93 -4.40 -11.18
CA GLN A 55 13.34 -4.80 -11.15
C GLN A 55 13.72 -5.56 -9.87
N THR A 56 12.97 -5.40 -8.79
CA THR A 56 13.27 -5.99 -7.48
C THR A 56 12.18 -6.94 -6.98
N GLU A 57 11.03 -7.02 -7.66
CA GLU A 57 9.87 -7.79 -7.19
C GLU A 57 10.12 -9.30 -7.10
N ALA A 58 10.98 -9.87 -7.95
CA ALA A 58 11.27 -11.30 -7.96
C ALA A 58 11.88 -11.79 -6.62
N GLY A 59 12.79 -10.99 -6.03
CA GLY A 59 13.49 -11.29 -4.79
C GLY A 59 12.88 -10.65 -3.53
N ALA A 60 11.85 -9.82 -3.68
CA ALA A 60 11.23 -9.11 -2.57
C ALA A 60 10.23 -9.99 -1.81
N ALA A 61 10.06 -9.70 -0.52
CA ALA A 61 8.98 -10.24 0.30
C ALA A 61 7.60 -9.81 -0.25
N ALA A 62 6.54 -10.50 0.17
CA ALA A 62 5.16 -10.19 -0.24
C ALA A 62 4.74 -8.75 0.13
N ALA A 63 5.21 -8.26 1.27
CA ALA A 63 5.06 -6.86 1.68
C ALA A 63 6.21 -6.46 2.61
N PHE A 64 6.55 -5.17 2.62
CA PHE A 64 7.48 -4.59 3.59
C PHE A 64 7.21 -3.10 3.80
N ALA A 65 7.69 -2.54 4.91
CA ALA A 65 7.53 -1.14 5.23
C ALA A 65 8.88 -0.43 5.32
N GLN A 66 8.88 0.86 4.97
CA GLN A 66 10.01 1.76 5.12
C GLN A 66 9.56 2.97 5.94
N GLY A 67 10.32 3.33 6.97
CA GLY A 67 10.03 4.52 7.78
C GLY A 67 10.04 5.82 6.95
N PRO A 68 9.38 6.88 7.46
CA PRO A 68 9.48 8.22 6.88
C PRO A 68 10.93 8.71 6.92
N ALA A 69 11.28 9.64 6.04
CA ALA A 69 12.56 10.33 6.15
C ALA A 69 12.54 11.25 7.39
N ILE A 70 13.67 11.32 8.10
CA ILE A 70 13.79 12.09 9.35
C ILE A 70 13.59 13.59 9.09
N ASP A 71 14.04 14.06 7.93
CA ASP A 71 13.90 15.45 7.47
C ASP A 71 12.49 15.78 6.93
N GLY A 72 11.57 14.81 6.92
CA GLY A 72 10.20 14.97 6.42
C GLY A 72 10.09 14.97 4.88
N SER A 73 11.18 14.76 4.14
CA SER A 73 11.17 14.79 2.66
C SER A 73 10.36 13.65 2.02
N ARG A 74 10.10 12.57 2.76
CA ARG A 74 9.36 11.40 2.28
C ARG A 74 8.46 10.81 3.37
N PRO A 75 7.21 10.44 3.05
CA PRO A 75 6.34 9.73 3.98
C PRO A 75 6.89 8.33 4.30
N GLY A 76 6.29 7.68 5.30
CA GLY A 76 6.44 6.24 5.47
C GLY A 76 5.88 5.52 4.25
N LEU A 77 6.49 4.42 3.84
CA LEU A 77 6.05 3.66 2.67
C LEU A 77 5.68 2.24 3.09
N VAL A 78 4.57 1.75 2.55
CA VAL A 78 4.19 0.34 2.62
C VAL A 78 4.22 -0.20 1.20
N TYR A 79 5.08 -1.18 0.97
CA TYR A 79 5.23 -1.82 -0.33
C TYR A 79 4.46 -3.13 -0.37
N PHE A 80 3.64 -3.31 -1.42
CA PHE A 80 3.08 -4.61 -1.77
C PHE A 80 3.77 -5.15 -3.03
N ASN A 81 4.19 -6.41 -2.95
CA ASN A 81 4.70 -7.13 -4.09
C ASN A 81 3.53 -7.71 -4.87
N LEU A 82 3.33 -7.19 -6.08
CA LEU A 82 2.25 -7.59 -6.98
C LEU A 82 2.77 -8.47 -8.11
N LYS A 83 3.87 -9.21 -7.87
CA LYS A 83 4.35 -10.23 -8.81
C LYS A 83 3.30 -11.31 -9.00
N ASP A 84 3.33 -11.89 -10.17
CA ASP A 84 2.42 -12.96 -10.55
C ASP A 84 2.76 -14.20 -9.71
N SER A 85 1.76 -14.77 -9.02
CA SER A 85 1.89 -15.92 -8.12
C SER A 85 0.81 -16.94 -8.39
#